data_AF-A0A2T6G941-F1
#
_entry.id   AF-A0A2T6G941-F1
#
_cell.length_a   1.000
_cell.length_b   1.000
_cell.length_c   1.000
_cell.angle_alpha   90.00
_cell.angle_beta   90.00
_cell.angle_gamma   90.00
#
_symmetry.space_group_name_H-M   'P 1'
#
loop_
_entity.id
_entity.type
_entity.pdbx_description
1 polymer ?
#
loop_
_entity_poly.entity_id
_entity_poly.type
_entity_poly.pdbx_seq_one_letter_code
_entity_poly.pdbx_strand_id
1 'polypeptide(L)' 'MKKPWLAVLLSFVYPGLGHLYLGYVKKGIILILAEIVSILLMSVVVGIFLFPIVWIYGMIDAYHSATRNQKIS' A
#
# COMPACT_ATOMS: atom_id res chain seq x y z
N MET A 1 23.95 19.11 -20.13
CA MET A 1 24.53 18.66 -18.85
C MET A 1 23.38 18.37 -17.90
N LYS A 2 23.33 17.18 -17.29
CA LYS A 2 22.25 16.82 -16.34
C LYS A 2 22.46 17.60 -15.03
N LYS A 3 21.41 18.23 -14.51
CA LYS A 3 21.50 19.09 -13.31
C LYS A 3 21.31 18.25 -12.03
N PRO A 4 22.26 18.23 -11.09
CA PRO A 4 22.16 17.41 -9.87
C PRO A 4 20.92 17.70 -9.03
N TRP A 5 20.57 18.98 -8.86
CA TRP A 5 19.37 19.38 -8.11
C TRP A 5 18.07 18.84 -8.72
N LEU A 6 18.03 18.72 -10.06
CA LEU A 6 16.88 18.17 -10.75
C LEU A 6 16.78 16.66 -10.51
N ALA A 7 17.90 15.94 -10.45
CA ALA A 7 17.90 14.52 -10.07
C ALA A 7 17.39 14.31 -8.63
N VAL A 8 17.73 15.22 -7.71
CA VAL A 8 17.23 15.19 -6.33
C VAL A 8 15.72 15.45 -6.29
N LEU A 9 15.23 16.47 -7.00
CA LEU A 9 13.78 16.72 -7.11
C LEU A 9 13.03 15.55 -7.72
N LEU A 10 13.56 14.93 -8.78
CA LEU A 10 12.94 13.75 -9.37
C LEU A 10 12.91 12.58 -8.40
N SER A 11 13.96 12.40 -7.59
CA SER A 11 13.98 11.37 -6.55
C SER A 11 13.03 11.66 -5.39
N PHE A 12 12.71 12.93 -5.13
CA PHE A 12 11.71 13.34 -4.15
C PHE A 12 10.29 13.01 -4.61
N VAL A 13 9.98 13.17 -5.90
CA VAL A 13 8.67 12.81 -6.46
C VAL A 13 8.47 11.30 -6.47
N TYR A 14 9.49 10.53 -6.85
CA TYR A 14 9.40 9.08 -6.88
C TYR A 14 10.78 8.41 -6.73
N PRO A 15 10.93 7.39 -5.87
CA PRO A 15 12.16 6.62 -5.75
C PRO A 15 12.65 6.11 -7.12
N GLY A 16 13.93 6.30 -7.42
CA GLY A 16 14.54 5.80 -8.65
C GLY A 16 14.44 6.73 -9.88
N LEU A 17 13.53 7.72 -9.92
CA LEU A 17 13.44 8.65 -11.06
C LEU A 17 14.69 9.52 -11.24
N GLY A 18 15.30 9.98 -10.15
CA GLY A 18 16.57 10.74 -10.25
C GLY A 18 17.72 9.89 -10.78
N HIS A 19 17.74 8.59 -10.48
CA HIS A 19 18.73 7.67 -11.02
C HIS A 19 18.51 7.44 -12.52
N LEU A 20 17.25 7.32 -12.96
CA LEU A 20 16.90 7.27 -14.38
C LEU A 20 17.30 8.56 -15.11
N TYR A 21 17.01 9.72 -14.52
CA TYR A 21 17.41 11.02 -15.07
C TYR A 21 18.92 11.11 -15.24
N LEU A 22 19.71 10.67 -14.25
CA LEU A 22 21.18 10.63 -14.32
C LEU A 22 21.72 9.60 -15.32
N GLY A 23 20.88 8.68 -15.82
CA GLY A 23 21.26 7.62 -16.77
C GLY A 23 21.69 6.32 -16.09
N TYR A 24 21.58 6.24 -14.75
CA TYR A 24 21.81 5.03 -13.97
C TYR A 24 20.57 4.12 -13.99
N VAL A 25 20.28 3.55 -15.16
CA VAL A 25 19.05 2.78 -15.41
C VAL A 25 18.89 1.60 -14.44
N LYS A 26 19.94 0.79 -14.26
CA LYS A 26 19.91 -0.34 -13.31
C LYS A 26 19.53 0.08 -11.89
N LYS A 27 20.17 1.14 -11.36
CA LYS A 27 19.92 1.64 -10.00
C LYS A 27 18.49 2.18 -9.86
N GLY A 28 18.01 2.91 -10.87
CA GLY A 28 16.65 3.41 -10.91
C GLY A 28 15.62 2.28 -10.86
N ILE A 29 15.75 1.26 -11.71
CA ILE A 29 14.83 0.12 -11.76
C ILE A 29 14.81 -0.66 -10.44
N ILE A 30 15.98 -0.91 -9.83
CA ILE A 30 16.06 -1.60 -8.54
C ILE A 30 15.25 -0.86 -7.45
N LEU A 31 15.38 0.47 -7.40
CA LEU A 31 14.64 1.27 -6.42
C LEU A 31 13.13 1.24 -6.64
N ILE A 32 12.69 1.32 -7.91
CA ILE A 32 11.27 1.24 -8.27
C ILE A 32 10.70 -0.13 -7.89
N LEU A 33 11.42 -1.22 -8.19
CA LEU A 33 10.98 -2.57 -7.82
C LEU A 33 10.92 -2.77 -6.30
N ALA A 34 11.91 -2.25 -5.56
CA ALA A 34 11.92 -2.31 -4.10
C ALA A 34 10.72 -1.59 -3.49
N GLU A 35 10.33 -0.44 -4.04
CA GLU A 35 9.14 0.29 -3.61
C GLU A 35 7.85 -0.51 -3.85
N ILE A 36 7.68 -1.10 -5.04
CA ILE A 36 6.52 -1.94 -5.37
C ILE A 36 6.39 -3.11 -4.38
N VAL A 37 7.51 -3.79 -4.09
CA VAL A 37 7.54 -4.87 -3.11
C VAL A 37 7.16 -4.38 -1.72
N SER A 38 7.65 -3.21 -1.31
CA SER A 38 7.33 -2.61 -0.01
C SER A 38 5.83 -2.29 0.13
N ILE A 39 5.20 -1.72 -0.91
CA ILE A 39 3.75 -1.43 -0.93
C ILE A 39 2.93 -2.71 -0.88
N LEU A 40 3.34 -3.75 -1.62
CA LEU A 40 2.65 -5.04 -1.61
C LEU A 40 2.72 -5.70 -0.23
N LEU A 41 3.89 -5.69 0.41
CA LEU A 41 4.07 -6.19 1.77
C LEU A 41 3.22 -5.41 2.77
N MET A 42 3.15 -4.08 2.66
CA MET A 42 2.28 -3.26 3.50
C MET A 42 0.81 -3.66 3.35
N SER A 43 0.35 -3.89 2.12
CA SER A 43 -1.03 -4.32 1.84
C SER A 43 -1.34 -5.70 2.42
N VAL A 44 -0.39 -6.64 2.34
CA VAL A 44 -0.52 -7.99 2.95
C VAL A 44 -0.62 -7.89 4.46
N VAL A 45 0.26 -7.11 5.09
CA VAL A 45 0.25 -6.90 6.55
C VAL A 45 -1.07 -6.28 6.99
N VAL A 46 -1.54 -5.24 6.30
CA VAL A 46 -2.85 -4.61 6.56
C VAL A 46 -3.99 -5.63 6.42
N GLY A 47 -3.97 -6.45 5.37
CA GLY A 47 -4.96 -7.50 5.13
C GLY A 47 -5.01 -8.54 6.25
N ILE A 48 -3.86 -8.99 6.75
CA ILE A 48 -3.77 -9.98 7.85
C ILE A 48 -4.44 -9.45 9.13
N PHE A 49 -4.34 -8.16 9.41
CA PHE A 49 -4.97 -7.56 10.59
C PHE A 49 -6.44 -7.18 10.36
N LEU A 50 -6.78 -6.65 9.18
CA LEU A 50 -8.16 -6.25 8.87
C LEU A 50 -9.10 -7.45 8.72
N PHE A 51 -8.62 -8.55 8.15
CA PHE A 51 -9.44 -9.74 7.89
C PHE A 51 -10.16 -10.28 9.15
N PRO A 52 -9.48 -10.59 10.27
CA PRO A 52 -10.16 -11.06 11.47
C PRO A 52 -11.07 -9.99 12.09
N ILE A 53 -10.71 -8.70 12.01
CA ILE A 53 -11.53 -7.60 12.54
C ILE A 53 -12.87 -7.52 11.79
N VAL A 54 -12.81 -7.50 10.45
CA VAL A 54 -14.01 -7.43 9.60
C VAL A 54 -14.86 -8.69 9.79
N TRP A 55 -14.24 -9.86 9.94
CA TRP A 55 -14.94 -11.10 10.19
C TRP A 55 -15.71 -11.09 11.52
N ILE A 56 -15.07 -10.69 12.62
CA ILE A 56 -15.71 -10.57 13.94
C ILE A 56 -16.82 -9.52 13.91
N TYR A 57 -16.56 -8.36 13.29
CA TYR A 57 -17.57 -7.32 13.12
C TYR A 57 -18.80 -7.84 12.38
N GLY A 58 -18.60 -8.57 11.28
CA GLY A 58 -19.68 -9.21 10.53
C GLY A 58 -20.48 -10.22 11.34
N MET A 59 -19.83 -11.00 12.22
CA MET A 59 -20.53 -11.92 13.12
C MET A 59 -21.41 -11.18 14.13
N ILE A 60 -20.89 -10.13 14.76
CA ILE A 60 -21.63 -9.32 15.74
C ILE A 60 -22.84 -8.65 15.06
N ASP A 61 -22.62 -8.08 13.87
CA ASP A 61 -23.67 -7.43 13.10
C ASP A 61 -24.77 -8.42 12.67
N ALA A 62 -24.38 -9.63 12.23
CA ALA A 62 -25.33 -10.69 11.90
C ALA A 62 -26.16 -11.12 13.12
N TYR A 63 -25.54 -11.27 14.29
CA TYR A 63 -26.24 -11.63 15.54
C TYR A 63 -27.25 -10.55 15.96
N HIS A 64 -26.85 -9.28 15.94
CA HIS A 64 -27.74 -8.17 16.26
C HIS A 64 -28.89 -8.05 15.25
N SER A 65 -28.60 -8.24 13.96
CA SER A 65 -29.60 -8.22 12.88
C SER A 65 -30.63 -9.34 13.04
N ALA A 66 -30.19 -10.56 13.36
CA ALA A 66 -31.08 -11.69 13.61
C ALA A 66 -31.99 -11.44 14.84
N THR A 67 -31.42 -10.93 15.93
CA THR A 67 -32.17 -10.66 17.17
C THR A 67 -33.20 -9.54 16.98
N ARG A 68 -32.85 -8.49 16.23
CA ARG A 68 -33.77 -7.39 15.91
C ARG A 68 -34.96 -7.87 15.07
N ASN A 69 -34.72 -8.75 14.09
CA ASN A 69 -35.78 -9.29 13.25
C ASN A 69 -36.70 -10.26 14.01
N GLN A 70 -36.16 -11.09 14.91
CA GLN A 70 -36.96 -11.99 15.74
C GLN A 70 -37.93 -11.25 16.68
N LYS A 71 -37.56 -10.05 17.15
CA LYS A 71 -38.41 -9.24 18.04
C LYS A 71 -39.61 -8.58 17.34
N ILE A 72 -39.62 -8.55 16.01
CA ILE A 72 -40.64 -7.88 15.19
C ILE A 72 -41.65 -8.89 14.60
N SER A 73 -41.33 -10.19 14.57
CA SER A 73 -42.24 -11.29 14.21
C SER A 73 -42.99 -11.84 15.41
#